data_AF-A0A975JV30-F1
#
_entry.id   AF-A0A975JV30-F1
#
_cell.length_a   1.000
_cell.length_b   1.000
_cell.length_c   1.000
_cell.angle_alpha   90.00
_cell.angle_beta   90.00
_cell.angle_gamma   90.00
#
_symmetry.space_group_name_H-M   'P 1'
#
loop_
_entity.id
_entity.type
_entity.pdbx_description
1 polymer ?
#
loop_
_entity_poly.entity_id
_entity_poly.type
_entity_poly.pdbx_seq_one_letter_code
_entity_poly.pdbx_strand_id
1 'polypeptide(L)'
;MTSPHFAWLPPEINSALMFAGPGAGPLLAAAAAWGGLAEELISSATSFSSVTSELTSGAWVGPSAAAMMAVATQYMSWLSAAAAQAEQAAAQAAATATAFETALAATVQPAVVEANRGLMQVLANTNWFGFNTPAIMDVEAAYEQMWALDVAAMVGYHFDASAAAEHLAPWQQVLRNLGIDIGKNGSVNLGFGNTGSGNIGNNNSGNYNLGSGNTGSGNVGSGNTGSGNMGFGNLGDSNIGFGNTGTGNVGFGITGEGQVGFGGLNSGSDNVGFGNSGTGNVGFFNSGDGNMGVGNSGSLNTGLGNSGLADAGLGGVGSMGSGLWSSSMQGVGVESAAGMDAGLASSASYATGGTVALSSGLLGSAMANTGGLTPALAGPINPPPVATAGPVNAPVAAPASAPTGSFEPGNPGSGAANSANAANTAGAANTGLRAPGYTSVYNPGTNEAAMRNAGVREPAIGNPSTPPAGIPKSSFYPADEQEPGDVNNVIRLLPVRTD
;
A
#
# COMPACT_ATOMS: atom_id res chain seq x y z
N MET A 1 -24.35 -25.86 -14.05
CA MET A 1 -24.27 -25.25 -15.39
C MET A 1 -25.61 -25.47 -16.05
N THR A 2 -26.36 -24.40 -16.31
CA THR A 2 -27.62 -24.47 -17.07
C THR A 2 -27.31 -24.98 -18.48
N SER A 3 -28.12 -25.89 -19.01
CA SER A 3 -27.92 -26.43 -20.36
C SER A 3 -27.73 -25.29 -21.37
N PRO A 4 -26.74 -25.37 -22.27
CA PRO A 4 -26.52 -24.30 -23.25
C PRO A 4 -27.77 -24.10 -24.10
N HIS A 5 -28.27 -22.86 -24.14
CA HIS A 5 -29.54 -22.50 -24.77
C HIS A 5 -29.63 -22.95 -26.25
N PHE A 6 -28.51 -22.97 -26.96
CA PHE A 6 -28.42 -23.38 -28.36
C PHE A 6 -28.72 -24.86 -28.62
N ALA A 7 -28.61 -25.74 -27.61
CA ALA A 7 -28.88 -27.16 -27.76
C ALA A 7 -30.37 -27.46 -28.02
N TRP A 8 -31.26 -26.52 -27.68
CA TRP A 8 -32.71 -26.63 -27.85
C TRP A 8 -33.24 -25.83 -29.04
N LEU A 9 -32.35 -25.14 -29.76
CA LEU A 9 -32.72 -24.35 -30.94
C LEU A 9 -32.66 -25.23 -32.20
N PRO A 10 -33.62 -25.09 -33.12
CA PRO A 10 -33.59 -25.79 -34.40
C PRO A 10 -32.45 -25.25 -35.29
N PRO A 11 -31.99 -26.03 -36.30
CA PRO A 11 -30.90 -25.65 -37.18
C PRO A 11 -31.14 -24.33 -37.91
N GLU A 12 -32.38 -23.96 -38.26
CA GLU A 12 -32.69 -22.68 -38.88
C GLU A 12 -32.24 -21.49 -38.02
N ILE A 13 -32.36 -21.59 -36.70
CA ILE A 13 -32.00 -20.51 -35.78
C ILE A 13 -30.50 -20.54 -35.50
N ASN A 14 -29.92 -21.70 -35.18
CA ASN A 14 -28.48 -21.80 -34.89
C ASN A 14 -27.64 -21.39 -36.12
N SER A 15 -27.97 -21.90 -37.30
CA SER A 15 -27.37 -21.48 -38.57
C SER A 15 -27.56 -19.98 -38.80
N ALA A 16 -28.79 -19.44 -38.74
CA ALA A 16 -29.02 -18.02 -39.01
C ALA A 16 -28.25 -17.10 -38.05
N LEU A 17 -28.14 -17.46 -36.76
CA LEU A 17 -27.40 -16.67 -35.78
C LEU A 17 -25.88 -16.69 -36.04
N MET A 18 -25.31 -17.83 -36.42
CA MET A 18 -23.87 -17.94 -36.69
C MET A 18 -23.46 -17.21 -37.98
N PHE A 19 -24.31 -17.23 -39.01
CA PHE A 19 -24.07 -16.52 -40.29
C PHE A 19 -24.48 -15.05 -40.25
N ALA A 20 -25.22 -14.61 -39.22
CA ALA A 20 -25.57 -13.21 -39.04
C ALA A 20 -24.40 -12.41 -38.42
N GLY A 21 -24.28 -11.14 -38.83
CA GLY A 21 -23.34 -10.21 -38.22
C GLY A 21 -22.08 -9.94 -39.06
N PRO A 22 -21.14 -9.15 -38.52
CA PRO A 22 -19.99 -8.63 -39.27
C PRO A 22 -18.81 -9.61 -39.39
N GLY A 23 -18.93 -10.83 -38.85
CA GLY A 23 -17.85 -11.83 -38.81
C GLY A 23 -16.74 -11.51 -37.80
N ALA A 24 -15.60 -12.19 -37.94
CA ALA A 24 -14.46 -12.09 -37.02
C ALA A 24 -13.60 -10.81 -37.16
N GLY A 25 -13.81 -10.02 -38.21
CA GLY A 25 -12.98 -8.85 -38.55
C GLY A 25 -12.76 -7.86 -37.39
N PRO A 26 -13.81 -7.44 -36.65
CA PRO A 26 -13.63 -6.55 -35.51
C PRO A 26 -12.78 -7.14 -34.38
N LEU A 27 -12.86 -8.45 -34.11
CA LEU A 27 -12.02 -9.13 -33.11
C LEU A 27 -10.57 -9.22 -33.56
N LEU A 28 -10.33 -9.49 -34.84
CA LEU A 28 -8.97 -9.51 -35.41
C LEU A 28 -8.34 -8.11 -35.40
N ALA A 29 -9.13 -7.06 -35.68
CA ALA A 29 -8.66 -5.68 -35.56
C ALA A 29 -8.31 -5.31 -34.11
N ALA A 30 -9.11 -5.77 -33.15
CA ALA A 30 -8.81 -5.60 -31.73
C ALA A 30 -7.52 -6.36 -31.32
N ALA A 31 -7.33 -7.58 -31.81
CA ALA A 31 -6.11 -8.36 -31.58
C ALA A 31 -4.87 -7.62 -32.10
N ALA A 32 -4.94 -7.07 -33.32
CA ALA A 32 -3.86 -6.27 -33.90
C ALA A 32 -3.57 -4.99 -33.08
N ALA A 33 -4.61 -4.30 -32.61
CA ALA A 33 -4.45 -3.11 -31.78
C ALA A 33 -3.77 -3.41 -30.42
N TRP A 34 -4.17 -4.50 -29.76
CA TRP A 34 -3.53 -4.96 -28.53
C TRP A 34 -2.08 -5.41 -28.75
N GLY A 35 -1.79 -6.08 -29.86
CA GLY A 35 -0.43 -6.44 -30.25
C GLY A 35 0.45 -5.20 -30.48
N GLY A 36 -0.05 -4.21 -31.21
CA GLY A 36 0.66 -2.93 -31.42
C GLY A 36 0.94 -2.18 -30.11
N LEU A 37 0.00 -2.20 -29.16
CA LEU A 37 0.24 -1.63 -27.83
C LEU A 37 1.37 -2.35 -27.08
N ALA A 38 1.43 -3.68 -27.15
CA ALA A 38 2.50 -4.45 -26.52
C ALA A 38 3.87 -4.08 -27.09
N GLU A 39 3.97 -3.93 -28.42
CA GLU A 39 5.21 -3.50 -29.11
C GLU A 39 5.65 -2.09 -28.67
N GLU A 40 4.72 -1.13 -28.61
CA GLU A 40 4.99 0.24 -28.15
C GLU A 40 5.48 0.27 -26.70
N LEU A 41 4.91 -0.56 -25.82
CA LEU A 41 5.34 -0.66 -24.42
C LEU A 41 6.75 -1.25 -24.30
N ILE A 42 7.08 -2.28 -25.08
CA ILE A 42 8.42 -2.88 -25.11
C ILE A 42 9.45 -1.90 -25.69
N SER A 43 9.10 -1.19 -26.77
CA SER A 43 9.92 -0.13 -27.35
C SER A 43 10.20 0.97 -26.33
N SER A 44 9.17 1.41 -25.61
CA SER A 44 9.28 2.40 -24.53
C SER A 44 10.19 1.92 -23.40
N ALA A 45 10.07 0.66 -22.98
CA ALA A 45 10.93 0.06 -21.97
C ALA A 45 12.40 0.01 -22.42
N THR A 46 12.64 -0.32 -23.69
CA THR A 46 13.99 -0.36 -24.29
C THR A 46 14.60 1.04 -24.36
N SER A 47 13.84 2.04 -24.80
CA SER A 47 14.27 3.44 -24.82
C SER A 47 14.59 3.94 -23.41
N PHE A 48 13.75 3.62 -22.42
CA PHE A 48 13.96 4.01 -21.03
C PHE A 48 15.19 3.31 -20.43
N SER A 49 15.41 2.03 -20.75
CA SER A 49 16.61 1.29 -20.35
C SER A 49 17.88 1.92 -20.92
N SER A 50 17.85 2.34 -22.18
CA SER A 50 18.97 3.06 -22.81
C SER A 50 19.33 4.32 -22.03
N VAL A 51 18.36 5.17 -21.72
CA VAL A 51 18.58 6.43 -20.97
C VAL A 51 19.08 6.15 -19.56
N THR A 52 18.51 5.14 -18.89
CA THR A 52 18.86 4.85 -17.49
C THR A 52 20.19 4.11 -17.34
N SER A 53 20.69 3.44 -18.39
CA SER A 53 22.02 2.83 -18.39
C SER A 53 23.17 3.83 -18.17
N GLU A 54 22.95 5.10 -18.50
CA GLU A 54 23.90 6.18 -18.21
C GLU A 54 24.04 6.47 -16.71
N LEU A 55 23.07 6.08 -15.87
CA LEU A 55 23.16 6.25 -14.42
C LEU A 55 24.19 5.31 -13.76
N THR A 56 24.54 4.21 -14.41
CA THR A 56 25.55 3.25 -13.92
C THR A 56 26.89 3.40 -14.62
N SER A 57 26.91 3.96 -15.83
CA SER A 57 28.11 4.05 -16.68
C SER A 57 28.57 5.47 -17.00
N GLY A 58 27.77 6.48 -16.68
CA GLY A 58 28.04 7.89 -16.97
C GLY A 58 28.97 8.57 -15.96
N ALA A 59 29.11 9.89 -16.10
CA ALA A 59 30.02 10.69 -15.30
C ALA A 59 29.55 10.94 -13.85
N TRP A 60 28.25 10.78 -13.57
CA TRP A 60 27.63 11.05 -12.27
C TRP A 60 27.16 9.75 -11.60
N VAL A 61 28.12 8.98 -11.09
CA VAL A 61 27.86 7.74 -10.31
C VAL A 61 27.93 8.06 -8.82
N GLY A 62 26.93 7.60 -8.05
CA GLY A 62 26.89 7.79 -6.60
C GLY A 62 25.61 7.22 -5.96
N PRO A 63 25.42 7.39 -4.65
CA PRO A 63 24.26 6.86 -3.92
C PRO A 63 22.91 7.31 -4.50
N SER A 64 22.83 8.56 -4.98
CA SER A 64 21.62 9.09 -5.64
C SER A 64 21.34 8.43 -6.99
N ALA A 65 22.38 8.18 -7.80
CA ALA A 65 22.22 7.48 -9.08
C ALA A 65 21.82 6.01 -8.87
N ALA A 66 22.38 5.35 -7.86
CA ALA A 66 22.00 4.01 -7.46
C ALA A 66 20.53 3.93 -6.98
N ALA A 67 20.08 4.91 -6.19
CA ALA A 67 18.69 5.02 -5.76
C ALA A 67 17.73 5.24 -6.95
N MET A 68 18.10 6.10 -7.90
CA MET A 68 17.32 6.32 -9.12
C MET A 68 17.25 5.05 -9.98
N MET A 69 18.35 4.30 -10.11
CA MET A 69 18.38 3.02 -10.83
C MET A 69 17.48 1.95 -10.22
N ALA A 70 17.39 1.91 -8.89
CA ALA A 70 16.48 0.99 -8.21
C ALA A 70 15.01 1.26 -8.60
N VAL A 71 14.61 2.53 -8.64
CA VAL A 71 13.26 2.94 -9.08
C VAL A 71 13.04 2.70 -10.57
N ALA A 72 14.03 3.04 -11.40
CA ALA A 72 13.99 2.79 -12.84
C ALA A 72 13.77 1.31 -13.16
N THR A 73 14.43 0.42 -12.43
CA THR A 73 14.27 -1.04 -12.59
C THR A 73 12.85 -1.50 -12.30
N GLN A 74 12.21 -0.94 -11.27
CA GLN A 74 10.81 -1.22 -10.96
C GLN A 74 9.88 -0.74 -12.09
N TYR A 75 10.11 0.47 -12.61
CA TYR A 75 9.31 0.98 -13.73
C TYR A 75 9.49 0.16 -15.02
N MET A 76 10.71 -0.30 -15.32
CA MET A 76 10.94 -1.20 -16.46
C MET A 76 10.22 -2.54 -16.30
N SER A 77 10.22 -3.10 -15.09
CA SER A 77 9.46 -4.33 -14.80
C SER A 77 7.95 -4.13 -14.95
N TRP A 78 7.47 -2.92 -14.67
CA TRP A 78 6.08 -2.55 -14.88
C TRP A 78 5.73 -2.50 -16.38
N LEU A 79 6.58 -1.84 -17.18
CA LEU A 79 6.38 -1.75 -18.63
C LEU A 79 6.39 -3.13 -19.29
N SER A 80 7.34 -4.00 -18.93
CA SER A 80 7.43 -5.35 -19.52
C SER A 80 6.26 -6.24 -19.14
N ALA A 81 5.78 -6.17 -17.89
CA ALA A 81 4.60 -6.91 -17.46
C ALA A 81 3.30 -6.37 -18.10
N ALA A 82 3.17 -5.05 -18.28
CA ALA A 82 2.05 -4.45 -19.00
C ALA A 82 2.04 -4.87 -20.48
N ALA A 83 3.21 -4.94 -21.12
CA ALA A 83 3.34 -5.42 -22.49
C ALA A 83 2.93 -6.90 -22.64
N ALA A 84 3.42 -7.77 -21.75
CA ALA A 84 3.05 -9.18 -21.76
C ALA A 84 1.53 -9.39 -21.61
N GLN A 85 0.87 -8.55 -20.80
CA GLN A 85 -0.59 -8.60 -20.66
C GLN A 85 -1.31 -8.14 -21.94
N ALA A 86 -0.84 -7.09 -22.59
CA ALA A 86 -1.39 -6.63 -23.86
C ALA A 86 -1.24 -7.71 -24.95
N GLU A 87 -0.09 -8.40 -24.97
CA GLU A 87 0.15 -9.55 -25.87
C GLU A 87 -0.80 -10.71 -25.57
N GLN A 88 -1.04 -11.03 -24.30
CA GLN A 88 -2.00 -12.06 -23.91
C GLN A 88 -3.43 -11.68 -24.33
N ALA A 89 -3.83 -10.42 -24.18
CA ALA A 89 -5.14 -9.93 -24.63
C ALA A 89 -5.29 -10.06 -26.17
N ALA A 90 -4.25 -9.73 -26.93
CA ALA A 90 -4.21 -9.91 -28.37
C ALA A 90 -4.40 -11.39 -28.76
N ALA A 91 -3.65 -12.29 -28.11
CA ALA A 91 -3.73 -13.73 -28.36
C ALA A 91 -5.12 -14.30 -28.06
N GLN A 92 -5.77 -13.89 -26.95
CA GLN A 92 -7.12 -14.37 -26.62
C GLN A 92 -8.19 -13.82 -27.58
N ALA A 93 -8.06 -12.58 -28.05
CA ALA A 93 -8.94 -12.02 -29.07
C ALA A 93 -8.81 -12.79 -30.41
N ALA A 94 -7.59 -13.12 -30.82
CA ALA A 94 -7.34 -13.94 -32.01
C ALA A 94 -7.86 -15.39 -31.86
N ALA A 95 -7.69 -15.99 -30.68
CA ALA A 95 -8.22 -17.32 -30.38
C ALA A 95 -9.76 -17.35 -30.46
N THR A 96 -10.43 -16.32 -29.93
CA THR A 96 -11.90 -16.20 -30.00
C THR A 96 -12.37 -16.00 -31.45
N ALA A 97 -11.65 -15.22 -32.24
CA ALA A 97 -11.91 -15.07 -33.67
C ALA A 97 -11.77 -16.41 -34.42
N THR A 98 -10.72 -17.18 -34.12
CA THR A 98 -10.49 -18.51 -34.72
C THR A 98 -11.58 -19.50 -34.32
N ALA A 99 -12.03 -19.47 -33.06
CA ALA A 99 -13.14 -20.29 -32.59
C ALA A 99 -14.44 -19.98 -33.35
N PHE A 100 -14.73 -18.69 -33.59
CA PHE A 100 -15.87 -18.28 -34.40
C PHE A 100 -15.75 -18.78 -35.85
N GLU A 101 -14.60 -18.63 -36.50
CA GLU A 101 -14.40 -19.09 -37.88
C GLU A 101 -14.50 -20.62 -38.02
N THR A 102 -13.98 -21.35 -37.04
CA THR A 102 -14.10 -22.81 -36.98
C THR A 102 -15.55 -23.24 -36.82
N ALA A 103 -16.29 -22.56 -35.95
CA ALA A 103 -17.71 -22.82 -35.76
C ALA A 103 -18.54 -22.45 -36.98
N LEU A 104 -18.27 -21.31 -37.61
CA LEU A 104 -18.91 -20.86 -38.86
C LEU A 104 -18.70 -21.88 -39.98
N ALA A 105 -17.49 -22.43 -40.10
CA ALA A 105 -17.16 -23.44 -41.12
C ALA A 105 -17.83 -24.81 -40.84
N ALA A 106 -18.06 -25.15 -39.58
CA ALA A 106 -18.70 -26.40 -39.16
C ALA A 106 -20.25 -26.31 -39.15
N THR A 107 -20.81 -25.11 -39.06
CA THR A 107 -22.25 -24.86 -39.03
C THR A 107 -22.86 -25.07 -40.41
N VAL A 108 -24.04 -25.67 -40.47
CA VAL A 108 -24.76 -25.90 -41.72
C VAL A 108 -25.16 -24.57 -42.34
N GLN A 109 -25.08 -24.46 -43.67
CA GLN A 109 -25.51 -23.24 -44.34
C GLN A 109 -27.04 -23.11 -44.32
N PRO A 110 -27.61 -21.92 -44.03
CA PRO A 110 -29.06 -21.72 -43.98
C PRO A 110 -29.80 -22.19 -45.24
N ALA A 111 -29.20 -22.02 -46.42
CA ALA A 111 -29.79 -22.46 -47.70
C ALA A 111 -29.97 -23.99 -47.80
N VAL A 112 -29.10 -24.77 -47.14
CA VAL A 112 -29.21 -26.24 -47.11
C VAL A 112 -30.38 -26.66 -46.21
N VAL A 113 -30.55 -25.98 -45.09
CA VAL A 113 -31.69 -26.19 -44.19
C VAL A 113 -33.00 -25.82 -44.90
N GLU A 114 -33.04 -24.68 -45.59
CA GLU A 114 -34.21 -24.25 -46.37
C GLU A 114 -34.55 -25.24 -47.49
N ALA A 115 -33.56 -25.74 -48.22
CA ALA A 115 -33.76 -26.72 -49.28
C ALA A 115 -34.36 -28.04 -48.74
N ASN A 116 -33.89 -28.51 -47.59
CA ASN A 116 -34.45 -29.70 -46.93
C ASN A 116 -35.93 -29.48 -46.54
N ARG A 117 -36.26 -28.34 -45.93
CA ARG A 117 -37.64 -28.00 -45.56
C ARG A 117 -38.55 -27.85 -46.77
N GLY A 118 -38.06 -27.24 -47.85
CA GLY A 118 -38.79 -27.14 -49.13
C GLY A 118 -39.05 -28.50 -49.76
N LEU A 119 -38.07 -29.41 -49.75
CA LEU A 119 -38.24 -30.77 -50.25
C LEU A 119 -39.25 -31.56 -49.43
N MET A 120 -39.22 -31.44 -48.09
CA MET A 120 -40.22 -32.07 -47.21
C MET A 120 -41.64 -31.65 -47.63
N GLN A 121 -41.88 -30.35 -47.82
CA GLN A 121 -43.19 -29.84 -48.22
C GLN A 121 -43.65 -30.41 -49.56
N VAL A 122 -42.77 -30.50 -50.56
CA VAL A 122 -43.10 -31.07 -51.88
C VAL A 122 -43.43 -32.56 -51.77
N LEU A 123 -42.64 -33.33 -51.02
CA LEU A 123 -42.86 -34.76 -50.83
C LEU A 123 -44.17 -35.02 -50.08
N ALA A 124 -44.46 -34.25 -49.03
CA ALA A 124 -45.70 -34.33 -48.25
C ALA A 124 -46.93 -33.98 -49.10
N ASN A 125 -46.87 -32.90 -49.88
CA ASN A 125 -47.96 -32.47 -50.76
C ASN A 125 -48.27 -33.48 -51.88
N THR A 126 -47.31 -34.33 -52.23
CA THR A 126 -47.47 -35.38 -53.25
C THR A 126 -47.68 -36.79 -52.66
N ASN A 127 -47.73 -36.93 -51.33
CA ASN A 127 -47.83 -38.22 -50.64
C ASN A 127 -49.27 -38.76 -50.48
N TRP A 128 -50.15 -38.53 -51.46
CA TRP A 128 -51.58 -38.91 -51.36
C TRP A 128 -51.79 -40.42 -51.09
N PHE A 129 -50.92 -41.26 -51.64
CA PHE A 129 -50.97 -42.73 -51.53
C PHE A 129 -49.92 -43.32 -50.57
N GLY A 130 -49.13 -42.48 -49.88
CA GLY A 130 -48.10 -42.97 -48.96
C GLY A 130 -46.80 -43.45 -49.62
N PHE A 131 -46.66 -43.40 -50.95
CA PHE A 131 -45.46 -43.88 -51.65
C PHE A 131 -44.19 -43.07 -51.36
N ASN A 132 -44.32 -41.79 -50.99
CA ASN A 132 -43.19 -40.93 -50.68
C ASN A 132 -42.71 -41.08 -49.22
N THR A 133 -43.36 -41.92 -48.42
CA THR A 133 -43.03 -42.08 -46.99
C THR A 133 -41.55 -42.42 -46.73
N PRO A 134 -40.89 -43.32 -47.48
CA PRO A 134 -39.45 -43.55 -47.32
C PRO A 134 -38.60 -42.30 -47.57
N ALA A 135 -38.91 -41.54 -48.62
CA ALA A 135 -38.19 -40.31 -48.94
C ALA A 135 -38.42 -39.20 -47.91
N ILE A 136 -39.61 -39.14 -47.30
CA ILE A 136 -39.91 -38.21 -46.21
C ILE A 136 -39.05 -38.54 -44.98
N MET A 137 -38.94 -39.83 -44.62
CA MET A 137 -38.09 -40.27 -43.51
C MET A 137 -36.61 -39.94 -43.76
N ASP A 138 -36.12 -40.12 -44.99
CA ASP A 138 -34.74 -39.77 -45.35
C ASP A 138 -34.48 -38.25 -45.22
N VAL A 139 -35.45 -37.41 -45.63
CA VAL A 139 -35.35 -35.94 -45.50
C VAL A 139 -35.44 -35.49 -44.04
N GLU A 140 -36.30 -36.10 -43.23
CA GLU A 140 -36.38 -35.87 -41.78
C GLU A 140 -35.08 -36.30 -41.07
N ALA A 141 -34.52 -37.46 -41.41
CA ALA A 141 -33.24 -37.91 -40.86
C ALA A 141 -32.08 -36.96 -41.23
N ALA A 142 -32.05 -36.45 -42.46
CA ALA A 142 -31.07 -35.44 -42.87
C ALA A 142 -31.23 -34.12 -42.10
N TYR A 143 -32.47 -33.73 -41.76
CA TYR A 143 -32.73 -32.57 -40.92
C TYR A 143 -32.22 -32.75 -39.48
N GLU A 144 -32.46 -33.92 -38.88
CA GLU A 144 -31.93 -34.24 -37.55
C GLU A 144 -30.39 -34.25 -37.54
N GLN A 145 -29.75 -34.69 -38.62
CA GLN A 145 -28.29 -34.60 -38.78
C GLN A 145 -27.80 -33.17 -38.85
N MET A 146 -28.48 -32.28 -39.60
CA MET A 146 -28.14 -30.86 -39.64
C MET A 146 -28.28 -30.22 -38.26
N TRP A 147 -29.34 -30.56 -37.51
CA TRP A 147 -29.50 -30.10 -36.14
C TRP A 147 -28.35 -30.54 -35.23
N ALA A 148 -27.96 -31.81 -35.30
CA ALA A 148 -26.84 -32.34 -34.52
C ALA A 148 -25.50 -31.67 -34.87
N LEU A 149 -25.25 -31.41 -36.16
CA LEU A 149 -24.04 -30.71 -36.63
C LEU A 149 -23.98 -29.27 -36.11
N ASP A 150 -25.07 -28.51 -36.20
CA ASP A 150 -25.15 -27.15 -35.68
C ASP A 150 -24.93 -27.11 -34.16
N VAL A 151 -25.56 -28.02 -33.42
CA VAL A 151 -25.34 -28.11 -31.97
C VAL A 151 -23.89 -28.45 -31.66
N ALA A 152 -23.26 -29.40 -32.38
CA ALA A 152 -21.86 -29.74 -32.19
C ALA A 152 -20.92 -28.56 -32.48
N ALA A 153 -21.19 -27.80 -33.55
CA ALA A 153 -20.44 -26.59 -33.88
C ALA A 153 -20.56 -25.53 -32.76
N MET A 154 -21.76 -25.31 -32.22
CA MET A 154 -21.98 -24.36 -31.12
C MET A 154 -21.36 -24.82 -29.80
N VAL A 155 -21.34 -26.13 -29.51
CA VAL A 155 -20.63 -26.67 -28.34
C VAL A 155 -19.13 -26.41 -28.45
N GLY A 156 -18.53 -26.68 -29.62
CA GLY A 156 -17.12 -26.40 -29.88
C GLY A 156 -16.80 -24.92 -29.71
N TYR A 157 -17.61 -24.06 -30.34
CA TYR A 157 -17.48 -22.61 -30.20
C TYR A 157 -17.52 -22.15 -28.74
N HIS A 158 -18.51 -22.60 -27.97
CA HIS A 158 -18.65 -22.22 -26.57
C HIS A 158 -17.45 -22.69 -25.74
N PHE A 159 -16.97 -23.92 -25.97
CA PHE A 159 -15.81 -24.45 -25.26
C PHE A 159 -14.55 -23.62 -25.54
N ASP A 160 -14.23 -23.40 -26.82
CA ASP A 160 -13.02 -22.68 -27.22
C ASP A 160 -13.08 -21.18 -26.83
N ALA A 161 -14.23 -20.53 -27.02
CA ALA A 161 -14.42 -19.13 -26.64
C ALA A 161 -14.40 -18.92 -25.12
N SER A 162 -14.99 -19.84 -24.35
CA SER A 162 -14.93 -19.77 -22.88
C SER A 162 -13.51 -19.98 -22.38
N ALA A 163 -12.80 -20.95 -22.95
CA ALA A 163 -11.40 -21.18 -22.62
C ALA A 163 -10.54 -19.93 -22.91
N ALA A 164 -10.74 -19.27 -24.05
CA ALA A 164 -10.04 -18.02 -24.37
C ALA A 164 -10.37 -16.89 -23.37
N ALA A 165 -11.64 -16.78 -22.96
CA ALA A 165 -12.08 -15.78 -21.98
C ALA A 165 -11.50 -16.01 -20.58
N GLU A 166 -11.38 -17.26 -20.14
CA GLU A 166 -10.81 -17.60 -18.83
C GLU A 166 -9.34 -17.20 -18.67
N HIS A 167 -8.59 -17.15 -19.77
CA HIS A 167 -7.19 -16.72 -19.76
C HIS A 167 -7.02 -15.20 -19.67
N LEU A 168 -8.08 -14.41 -19.76
CA LEU A 168 -8.02 -12.97 -19.52
C LEU A 168 -8.03 -12.71 -18.01
N ALA A 169 -6.84 -12.55 -17.43
CA ALA A 169 -6.71 -12.15 -16.03
C ALA A 169 -7.49 -10.85 -15.76
N PRO A 170 -8.25 -10.74 -14.65
CA PRO A 170 -8.91 -9.50 -14.29
C PRO A 170 -7.88 -8.37 -14.19
N TRP A 171 -8.15 -7.22 -14.80
CA TRP A 171 -7.22 -6.08 -14.80
C TRP A 171 -6.80 -5.66 -13.38
N GLN A 172 -7.69 -5.81 -12.39
CA GLN A 172 -7.36 -5.58 -10.98
C GLN A 172 -6.27 -6.51 -10.45
N GLN A 173 -6.23 -7.77 -10.89
CA GLN A 173 -5.19 -8.71 -10.50
C GLN A 173 -3.85 -8.34 -11.15
N VAL A 174 -3.89 -7.91 -12.41
CA VAL A 174 -2.72 -7.40 -13.12
C VAL A 174 -2.15 -6.19 -12.40
N LEU A 175 -2.99 -5.20 -12.07
CA LEU A 175 -2.57 -4.01 -11.31
C LEU A 175 -1.95 -4.39 -9.96
N ARG A 176 -2.53 -5.35 -9.23
CA ARG A 176 -1.94 -5.81 -7.96
C ARG A 176 -0.58 -6.47 -8.15
N ASN A 177 -0.39 -7.28 -9.19
CA ASN A 177 0.91 -7.87 -9.54
C ASN A 177 1.94 -6.79 -9.90
N LEU A 178 1.49 -5.63 -10.34
CA LEU A 178 2.28 -4.44 -10.66
C LEU A 178 2.49 -3.51 -9.44
N GLY A 179 2.02 -3.90 -8.25
CA GLY A 179 2.10 -3.09 -7.04
C GLY A 179 1.10 -1.93 -7.02
N ILE A 180 0.09 -1.92 -7.89
CA ILE A 180 -1.00 -0.94 -7.86
C ILE A 180 -2.21 -1.65 -7.29
N ASP A 181 -2.50 -1.41 -6.02
CA ASP A 181 -3.70 -1.96 -5.39
C ASP A 181 -4.80 -0.89 -5.37
N ILE A 182 -5.92 -1.19 -6.04
CA ILE A 182 -7.10 -0.33 -6.08
C ILE A 182 -8.21 -1.00 -5.25
N GLY A 183 -8.47 -0.44 -4.07
CA GLY A 183 -9.55 -0.86 -3.19
C GLY A 183 -10.94 -0.57 -3.78
N LYS A 184 -11.95 -1.29 -3.31
CA LYS A 184 -13.36 -1.14 -3.75
C LYS A 184 -13.93 0.27 -3.58
N ASN A 185 -13.36 1.06 -2.69
CA ASN A 185 -13.72 2.46 -2.43
C ASN A 185 -12.87 3.47 -3.24
N GLY A 186 -12.08 3.02 -4.21
CA GLY A 186 -11.18 3.88 -4.99
C GLY A 186 -9.89 4.25 -4.26
N SER A 187 -9.62 3.66 -3.09
CA SER A 187 -8.32 3.82 -2.41
C SER A 187 -7.21 3.22 -3.24
N VAL A 188 -6.09 3.90 -3.37
CA VAL A 188 -4.93 3.42 -4.13
C VAL A 188 -3.76 3.21 -3.18
N ASN A 189 -3.08 2.07 -3.29
CA ASN A 189 -1.74 1.89 -2.77
C ASN A 189 -0.77 1.65 -3.95
N LEU A 190 0.42 2.21 -3.85
CA LEU A 190 1.51 2.04 -4.80
C LEU A 190 2.66 1.31 -4.11
N GLY A 191 3.10 0.18 -4.66
CA GLY A 191 4.02 -0.78 -4.06
C GLY A 191 3.33 -1.98 -3.40
N PHE A 192 4.14 -2.94 -2.96
CA PHE A 192 3.70 -4.26 -2.52
C PHE A 192 3.50 -4.36 -1.01
N GLY A 193 2.59 -5.23 -0.58
CA GLY A 193 2.41 -5.57 0.84
C GLY A 193 1.80 -4.45 1.71
N ASN A 194 1.22 -3.43 1.08
CA ASN A 194 0.56 -2.35 1.81
C ASN A 194 -0.83 -2.78 2.32
N THR A 195 -1.17 -2.38 3.54
CA THR A 195 -2.51 -2.51 4.14
C THR A 195 -3.05 -1.13 4.46
N GLY A 196 -4.28 -0.83 4.05
CA GLY A 196 -4.91 0.49 4.21
C GLY A 196 -5.01 1.24 2.88
N SER A 197 -4.86 2.56 2.90
CA SER A 197 -5.12 3.43 1.73
C SER A 197 -4.09 4.55 1.57
N GLY A 198 -3.78 4.93 0.33
CA GLY A 198 -2.93 6.08 0.02
C GLY A 198 -1.45 5.85 0.33
N ASN A 199 -1.00 4.62 0.50
CA ASN A 199 0.40 4.32 0.79
C ASN A 199 1.23 4.29 -0.51
N ILE A 200 2.45 4.82 -0.44
CA ILE A 200 3.44 4.80 -1.52
C ILE A 200 4.72 4.17 -0.99
N GLY A 201 5.13 3.04 -1.55
CA GLY A 201 6.26 2.21 -1.13
C GLY A 201 5.80 0.82 -0.69
N ASN A 202 6.60 0.08 0.09
CA ASN A 202 6.33 -1.34 0.37
C ASN A 202 6.06 -1.61 1.85
N ASN A 203 5.22 -2.60 2.14
CA ASN A 203 4.97 -3.14 3.48
C ASN A 203 4.52 -2.10 4.51
N ASN A 204 3.73 -1.10 4.09
CA ASN A 204 3.13 -0.14 5.02
C ASN A 204 1.81 -0.67 5.57
N SER A 205 1.57 -0.48 6.86
CA SER A 205 0.31 -0.82 7.53
C SER A 205 -0.32 0.44 8.11
N GLY A 206 -1.44 0.89 7.53
CA GLY A 206 -2.12 2.14 7.87
C GLY A 206 -2.37 2.99 6.62
N ASN A 207 -2.53 4.31 6.79
CA ASN A 207 -2.92 5.18 5.67
C ASN A 207 -1.87 6.26 5.38
N TYR A 208 -1.78 6.68 4.12
CA TYR A 208 -1.01 7.85 3.68
C TYR A 208 0.48 7.81 4.07
N ASN A 209 1.10 6.63 4.10
CA ASN A 209 2.53 6.52 4.35
C ASN A 209 3.33 6.66 3.05
N LEU A 210 4.42 7.41 3.09
CA LEU A 210 5.40 7.53 2.02
C LEU A 210 6.73 6.90 2.45
N GLY A 211 7.12 5.81 1.80
CA GLY A 211 8.31 5.02 2.11
C GLY A 211 7.94 3.57 2.45
N SER A 212 8.78 2.85 3.20
CA SER A 212 8.58 1.40 3.40
C SER A 212 8.58 0.96 4.86
N GLY A 213 7.80 -0.07 5.17
CA GLY A 213 7.79 -0.71 6.48
C GLY A 213 7.22 0.16 7.60
N ASN A 214 6.36 1.14 7.28
CA ASN A 214 5.76 1.98 8.30
C ASN A 214 4.50 1.31 8.88
N THR A 215 4.30 1.42 10.19
CA THR A 215 3.09 0.98 10.89
C THR A 215 2.42 2.19 11.54
N GLY A 216 1.16 2.48 11.22
CA GLY A 216 0.46 3.71 11.57
C GLY A 216 0.21 4.59 10.33
N SER A 217 -0.15 5.85 10.51
CA SER A 217 -0.61 6.71 9.40
C SER A 217 0.19 7.98 9.22
N GLY A 218 0.31 8.45 7.98
CA GLY A 218 0.91 9.75 7.65
C GLY A 218 2.42 9.81 7.89
N ASN A 219 3.13 8.68 7.88
CA ASN A 219 4.58 8.67 8.05
C ASN A 219 5.29 8.95 6.72
N VAL A 220 6.40 9.68 6.79
CA VAL A 220 7.31 9.91 5.66
C VAL A 220 8.69 9.34 6.02
N GLY A 221 9.21 8.44 5.19
CA GLY A 221 10.44 7.71 5.44
C GLY A 221 10.15 6.23 5.72
N SER A 222 11.03 5.52 6.45
CA SER A 222 10.92 4.05 6.56
C SER A 222 11.07 3.52 7.98
N GLY A 223 10.36 2.42 8.26
CA GLY A 223 10.44 1.71 9.54
C GLY A 223 9.85 2.47 10.73
N ASN A 224 8.99 3.47 10.49
CA ASN A 224 8.35 4.20 11.59
C ASN A 224 7.16 3.43 12.15
N THR A 225 6.97 3.46 13.47
CA THR A 225 5.81 2.89 14.17
C THR A 225 5.10 4.00 14.95
N GLY A 226 3.82 4.22 14.66
CA GLY A 226 3.05 5.38 15.12
C GLY A 226 2.66 6.28 13.93
N SER A 227 2.22 7.50 14.20
CA SER A 227 1.63 8.38 13.18
C SER A 227 2.35 9.72 13.04
N GLY A 228 2.40 10.23 11.82
CA GLY A 228 2.94 11.57 11.53
C GLY A 228 4.47 11.69 11.69
N ASN A 229 5.21 10.59 11.70
CA ASN A 229 6.67 10.64 11.83
C ASN A 229 7.33 10.99 10.49
N MET A 230 8.40 11.77 10.53
CA MET A 230 9.25 12.08 9.39
C MET A 230 10.68 11.58 9.65
N GLY A 231 11.19 10.66 8.84
CA GLY A 231 12.52 10.10 8.94
C GLY A 231 12.49 8.58 9.11
N PHE A 232 13.37 8.02 9.94
CA PHE A 232 13.60 6.57 9.95
C PHE A 232 13.57 5.96 11.35
N GLY A 233 12.87 4.84 11.50
CA GLY A 233 12.91 4.04 12.72
C GLY A 233 12.34 4.74 13.96
N ASN A 234 11.47 5.73 13.78
CA ASN A 234 10.84 6.41 14.93
C ASN A 234 9.72 5.55 15.51
N LEU A 235 9.57 5.57 16.83
CA LEU A 235 8.53 4.88 17.60
C LEU A 235 7.70 5.90 18.38
N GLY A 236 6.39 5.92 18.18
CA GLY A 236 5.49 6.94 18.72
C GLY A 236 5.08 7.95 17.64
N ASP A 237 4.63 9.15 18.03
CA ASP A 237 3.92 10.05 17.12
C ASP A 237 4.66 11.37 16.87
N SER A 238 4.51 11.91 15.67
CA SER A 238 4.99 13.26 15.29
C SER A 238 6.50 13.50 15.50
N ASN A 239 7.32 12.46 15.46
CA ASN A 239 8.77 12.61 15.58
C ASN A 239 9.41 12.98 14.24
N ILE A 240 10.45 13.81 14.28
CA ILE A 240 11.26 14.18 13.11
C ILE A 240 12.71 13.74 13.36
N GLY A 241 13.26 12.93 12.45
CA GLY A 241 14.64 12.46 12.51
C GLY A 241 14.73 10.94 12.60
N PHE A 242 15.63 10.42 13.43
CA PHE A 242 16.04 9.01 13.37
C PHE A 242 16.01 8.34 14.74
N GLY A 243 15.31 7.20 14.83
CA GLY A 243 15.35 6.36 16.03
C GLY A 243 14.79 7.03 17.29
N ASN A 244 13.90 8.01 17.16
CA ASN A 244 13.30 8.67 18.31
C ASN A 244 12.15 7.82 18.86
N THR A 245 12.01 7.76 20.19
CA THR A 245 10.94 7.07 20.91
C THR A 245 10.13 8.07 21.74
N GLY A 246 8.81 8.07 21.57
CA GLY A 246 7.87 8.96 22.25
C GLY A 246 7.19 9.92 21.28
N THR A 247 6.88 11.15 21.70
CA THR A 247 6.01 12.06 20.93
C THR A 247 6.68 13.41 20.67
N GLY A 248 6.62 13.89 19.43
CA GLY A 248 7.02 15.26 19.09
C GLY A 248 8.52 15.55 19.20
N ASN A 249 9.38 14.53 19.18
CA ASN A 249 10.83 14.73 19.29
C ASN A 249 11.45 15.11 17.93
N VAL A 250 12.46 15.99 17.96
CA VAL A 250 13.24 16.38 16.76
C VAL A 250 14.72 16.08 16.99
N GLY A 251 15.27 15.10 16.28
CA GLY A 251 16.68 14.74 16.39
C GLY A 251 16.98 13.27 16.19
N PHE A 252 17.94 12.75 16.94
CA PHE A 252 18.47 11.40 16.75
C PHE A 252 18.52 10.62 18.06
N GLY A 253 17.88 9.45 18.12
CA GLY A 253 17.97 8.52 19.26
C GLY A 253 17.36 9.06 20.56
N ILE A 254 16.44 10.01 20.47
CA ILE A 254 15.83 10.66 21.63
C ILE A 254 14.74 9.77 22.23
N THR A 255 14.64 9.72 23.55
CA THR A 255 13.51 9.08 24.26
C THR A 255 12.81 10.10 25.14
N GLY A 256 11.52 10.32 24.91
CA GLY A 256 10.64 11.17 25.72
C GLY A 256 9.67 11.99 24.87
N GLU A 257 9.28 13.17 25.36
CA GLU A 257 8.24 13.99 24.72
C GLU A 257 8.75 15.41 24.45
N GLY A 258 8.50 15.92 23.24
CA GLY A 258 8.80 17.31 22.86
C GLY A 258 10.29 17.69 22.86
N GLN A 259 11.20 16.71 22.89
CA GLN A 259 12.63 16.99 23.01
C GLN A 259 13.29 17.31 21.67
N VAL A 260 14.25 18.23 21.67
CA VAL A 260 15.09 18.55 20.49
C VAL A 260 16.55 18.35 20.84
N GLY A 261 17.26 17.47 20.10
CA GLY A 261 18.68 17.23 20.36
C GLY A 261 19.22 15.89 19.84
N PHE A 262 20.09 15.27 20.65
CA PHE A 262 20.68 13.96 20.39
C PHE A 262 20.54 13.06 21.62
N GLY A 263 20.35 11.77 21.37
CA GLY A 263 19.83 10.78 22.31
C GLY A 263 20.54 10.66 23.66
N GLY A 264 19.75 10.31 24.68
CA GLY A 264 20.21 9.98 26.04
C GLY A 264 20.72 11.15 26.87
N LEU A 265 20.75 12.37 26.34
CA LEU A 265 21.31 13.53 27.02
C LEU A 265 20.23 14.43 27.63
N ASN A 266 18.98 14.37 27.18
CA ASN A 266 17.87 15.07 27.84
C ASN A 266 16.95 14.06 28.52
N SER A 267 16.40 14.42 29.68
CA SER A 267 15.40 13.65 30.43
C SER A 267 14.23 14.53 30.86
N GLY A 268 13.02 14.00 30.82
CA GLY A 268 11.78 14.79 31.00
C GLY A 268 11.17 15.20 29.66
N SER A 269 10.52 16.36 29.59
CA SER A 269 9.75 16.80 28.42
C SER A 269 10.14 18.20 27.93
N ASP A 270 9.89 18.48 26.66
CA ASP A 270 10.01 19.80 26.03
C ASP A 270 11.41 20.45 26.12
N ASN A 271 12.45 19.64 26.35
CA ASN A 271 13.81 20.13 26.48
C ASN A 271 14.49 20.29 25.12
N VAL A 272 15.14 21.42 24.90
CA VAL A 272 15.93 21.73 23.69
C VAL A 272 17.41 21.84 24.06
N GLY A 273 18.27 21.07 23.42
CA GLY A 273 19.73 21.11 23.63
C GLY A 273 20.27 19.79 24.20
N PHE A 274 21.14 19.86 25.21
CA PHE A 274 21.90 18.70 25.69
C PHE A 274 22.04 18.69 27.22
N GLY A 275 21.91 17.53 27.87
CA GLY A 275 22.15 17.41 29.31
C GLY A 275 21.00 17.92 30.18
N ASN A 276 19.86 18.31 29.60
CA ASN A 276 18.79 18.96 30.35
C ASN A 276 17.87 17.93 31.05
N SER A 277 17.45 18.22 32.27
CA SER A 277 16.52 17.40 33.05
C SER A 277 15.32 18.21 33.53
N GLY A 278 14.12 17.65 33.45
CA GLY A 278 12.87 18.32 33.83
C GLY A 278 12.08 18.80 32.61
N THR A 279 11.45 19.96 32.69
CA THR A 279 10.48 20.42 31.68
C THR A 279 10.92 21.69 30.98
N GLY A 280 10.85 21.75 29.65
CA GLY A 280 10.90 23.03 28.92
C GLY A 280 12.25 23.78 29.00
N ASN A 281 13.36 23.10 29.29
CA ASN A 281 14.67 23.75 29.39
C ASN A 281 15.33 23.89 28.02
N VAL A 282 15.98 25.04 27.78
CA VAL A 282 16.69 25.34 26.53
C VAL A 282 18.18 25.59 26.82
N GLY A 283 19.06 24.81 26.20
CA GLY A 283 20.52 24.97 26.33
C GLY A 283 21.21 23.72 26.87
N PHE A 284 22.11 23.87 27.85
CA PHE A 284 23.00 22.81 28.29
C PHE A 284 22.93 22.54 29.79
N PHE A 285 22.79 21.28 30.20
CA PHE A 285 22.90 20.85 31.61
C PHE A 285 21.96 21.57 32.59
N ASN A 286 20.81 22.05 32.13
CA ASN A 286 19.81 22.69 33.00
C ASN A 286 18.95 21.63 33.70
N SER A 287 18.52 21.89 34.93
CA SER A 287 17.65 21.00 35.71
C SER A 287 16.43 21.75 36.27
N GLY A 288 15.24 21.19 36.17
CA GLY A 288 14.00 21.81 36.63
C GLY A 288 13.14 22.30 35.46
N ASP A 289 12.49 23.46 35.58
CA ASP A 289 11.42 23.87 34.67
C ASP A 289 11.68 25.21 33.98
N GLY A 290 11.69 25.24 32.64
CA GLY A 290 11.70 26.48 31.86
C GLY A 290 13.00 27.28 31.93
N ASN A 291 14.15 26.64 32.22
CA ASN A 291 15.43 27.34 32.29
C ASN A 291 16.08 27.49 30.91
N MET A 292 16.69 28.64 30.64
CA MET A 292 17.41 28.94 29.41
C MET A 292 18.90 29.21 29.68
N GLY A 293 19.83 28.55 29.00
CA GLY A 293 21.27 28.78 29.12
C GLY A 293 22.05 27.55 29.57
N VAL A 294 22.98 27.68 30.51
CA VAL A 294 23.89 26.59 30.90
C VAL A 294 23.91 26.36 32.40
N GLY A 295 23.67 25.13 32.83
CA GLY A 295 23.87 24.71 34.23
C GLY A 295 22.92 25.35 35.23
N ASN A 296 21.76 25.85 34.78
CA ASN A 296 20.76 26.45 35.66
C ASN A 296 19.93 25.36 36.36
N SER A 297 19.54 25.59 37.60
CA SER A 297 18.68 24.70 38.37
C SER A 297 17.47 25.44 38.96
N GLY A 298 16.31 24.80 39.07
CA GLY A 298 15.08 25.44 39.55
C GLY A 298 14.16 25.83 38.40
N SER A 299 13.54 27.01 38.45
CA SER A 299 12.50 27.39 37.49
C SER A 299 12.73 28.76 36.84
N LEU A 300 12.51 28.85 35.53
CA LEU A 300 12.50 30.10 34.74
C LEU A 300 13.83 30.89 34.78
N ASN A 301 14.96 30.24 35.02
CA ASN A 301 16.25 30.91 35.11
C ASN A 301 16.89 31.08 33.74
N THR A 302 17.48 32.25 33.45
CA THR A 302 18.16 32.56 32.18
C THR A 302 19.64 32.91 32.41
N GLY A 303 20.57 32.23 31.74
CA GLY A 303 22.00 32.54 31.83
C GLY A 303 22.85 31.36 32.26
N LEU A 304 23.79 31.57 33.18
CA LEU A 304 24.83 30.59 33.53
C LEU A 304 24.83 30.30 35.03
N GLY A 305 24.57 29.04 35.41
CA GLY A 305 24.76 28.55 36.78
C GLY A 305 23.83 29.18 37.83
N ASN A 306 22.64 29.61 37.43
CA ASN A 306 21.65 30.19 38.36
C ASN A 306 20.90 29.07 39.11
N SER A 307 20.51 29.30 40.37
CA SER A 307 19.68 28.37 41.14
C SER A 307 18.56 29.08 41.90
N GLY A 308 17.30 28.75 41.59
CA GLY A 308 16.16 29.46 42.17
C GLY A 308 14.99 29.64 41.22
N LEU A 309 14.24 30.74 41.40
CA LEU A 309 13.09 31.13 40.59
C LEU A 309 13.36 32.45 39.84
N ALA A 310 13.27 32.42 38.52
CA ALA A 310 13.33 33.61 37.67
C ALA A 310 14.62 34.44 37.80
N ASP A 311 15.75 33.77 38.02
CA ASP A 311 17.08 34.38 38.09
C ASP A 311 17.69 34.53 36.68
N ALA A 312 18.21 35.72 36.37
CA ALA A 312 18.90 36.03 35.12
C ALA A 312 20.42 36.23 35.35
N GLY A 313 21.26 36.02 34.34
CA GLY A 313 22.70 36.36 34.40
C GLY A 313 23.60 35.20 34.85
N LEU A 314 24.70 35.50 35.56
CA LEU A 314 25.70 34.53 36.01
C LEU A 314 25.61 34.31 37.53
N GLY A 315 25.35 33.08 37.97
CA GLY A 315 25.43 32.66 39.38
C GLY A 315 24.39 33.28 40.32
N GLY A 316 23.21 33.66 39.82
CA GLY A 316 22.09 34.11 40.64
C GLY A 316 21.59 32.99 41.57
N VAL A 317 21.26 33.34 42.81
CA VAL A 317 20.65 32.42 43.78
C VAL A 317 19.42 33.06 44.42
N GLY A 318 18.30 32.33 44.48
CA GLY A 318 17.10 32.76 45.20
C GLY A 318 15.88 33.00 44.31
N SER A 319 15.35 34.23 44.31
CA SER A 319 14.14 34.58 43.55
C SER A 319 14.31 35.97 42.94
N MET A 320 14.17 36.07 41.62
CA MET A 320 14.28 37.32 40.85
C MET A 320 15.65 38.00 40.91
N GLY A 321 16.74 37.23 41.04
CA GLY A 321 18.12 37.73 41.02
C GLY A 321 18.60 38.04 39.61
N SER A 322 19.24 39.20 39.40
CA SER A 322 19.97 39.51 38.17
C SER A 322 21.48 39.40 38.46
N GLY A 323 22.16 38.52 37.74
CA GLY A 323 23.42 37.89 38.14
C GLY A 323 24.67 38.78 38.21
N LEU A 324 25.79 38.10 38.48
CA LEU A 324 27.08 38.57 38.97
C LEU A 324 27.10 39.11 40.42
N TRP A 325 26.07 39.75 40.97
CA TRP A 325 26.14 40.31 42.34
C TRP A 325 24.78 40.52 43.02
N SER A 326 24.12 39.47 43.51
CA SER A 326 22.99 39.63 44.44
C SER A 326 23.14 38.79 45.69
N SER A 327 24.11 39.19 46.51
CA SER A 327 24.14 39.00 47.97
C SER A 327 24.93 40.12 48.67
N SER A 328 25.00 41.32 48.08
CA SER A 328 25.47 42.50 48.81
C SER A 328 24.30 43.13 49.57
N MET A 329 24.34 43.01 50.91
CA MET A 329 23.60 43.80 51.93
C MET A 329 22.42 43.17 52.72
N GLN A 330 22.46 41.89 53.10
CA GLN A 330 21.60 41.42 54.22
C GLN A 330 22.32 40.69 55.36
N GLY A 331 23.66 40.66 55.40
CA GLY A 331 24.37 39.76 56.31
C GLY A 331 25.66 40.24 57.00
N VAL A 332 26.01 41.53 56.99
CA VAL A 332 27.13 42.02 57.83
C VAL A 332 26.54 42.70 59.07
N GLY A 333 26.19 41.87 60.06
CA GLY A 333 25.97 42.32 61.42
C GLY A 333 27.30 42.76 62.03
N VAL A 334 27.57 44.06 62.00
CA VAL A 334 28.45 44.74 62.95
C VAL A 334 27.57 45.71 63.73
N GLU A 335 27.56 45.51 65.04
CA GLU A 335 26.69 46.11 66.05
C GLU A 335 26.79 47.65 66.10
N SER A 336 25.65 48.35 66.24
CA SER A 336 25.35 49.19 67.42
C SER A 336 24.12 50.08 67.19
N ALA A 337 23.43 50.35 68.29
CA ALA A 337 22.11 50.95 68.42
C ALA A 337 21.98 52.42 67.98
N ALA A 338 20.81 52.81 67.45
CA ALA A 338 19.98 53.92 67.93
C ALA A 338 18.73 54.09 67.04
N GLY A 339 17.60 54.45 67.64
CA GLY A 339 16.27 54.41 67.02
C GLY A 339 15.85 55.59 66.12
N MET A 340 14.60 55.45 65.67
CA MET A 340 13.69 56.41 65.01
C MET A 340 14.04 56.80 63.55
N ASP A 341 13.23 56.41 62.57
CA ASP A 341 12.04 57.15 62.14
C ASP A 341 11.42 56.53 60.87
N ALA A 342 10.08 56.47 60.83
CA ALA A 342 9.31 56.16 59.64
C ALA A 342 8.94 57.49 58.96
N GLY A 343 9.70 57.89 57.94
CA GLY A 343 9.40 59.13 57.24
C GLY A 343 10.28 59.43 56.03
N LEU A 344 9.68 59.27 54.85
CA LEU A 344 9.75 60.26 53.76
C LEU A 344 11.09 60.44 53.00
N ALA A 345 11.23 59.75 51.86
CA ALA A 345 11.64 60.37 50.59
C ALA A 345 11.25 59.49 49.39
N SER A 346 9.98 59.62 49.00
CA SER A 346 9.56 59.44 47.62
C SER A 346 10.10 60.62 46.78
N SER A 347 10.34 60.34 45.49
CA SER A 347 10.45 61.27 44.36
C SER A 347 11.76 62.03 44.16
N ALA A 348 12.53 61.56 43.16
CA ALA A 348 12.99 62.47 42.13
C ALA A 348 11.81 62.71 41.17
N SER A 349 11.47 63.98 41.02
CA SER A 349 10.28 64.49 40.37
C SER A 349 10.65 65.18 39.04
N TYR A 350 9.78 65.02 38.04
CA TYR A 350 9.58 65.83 36.81
C TYR A 350 10.65 65.78 35.71
N ALA A 351 10.33 65.61 34.42
CA ALA A 351 9.18 66.12 33.64
C ALA A 351 8.47 65.04 32.78
N THR A 352 7.13 64.86 32.88
CA THR A 352 6.03 65.48 32.09
C THR A 352 5.92 64.94 30.65
N GLY A 353 4.80 64.41 30.13
CA GLY A 353 3.42 64.23 30.62
C GLY A 353 2.72 63.13 29.78
N GLY A 354 1.82 62.32 30.35
CA GLY A 354 0.36 62.54 30.41
C GLY A 354 -0.31 61.39 29.62
N THR A 355 -1.39 60.70 30.02
CA THR A 355 -2.41 60.90 31.06
C THR A 355 -3.21 59.59 31.31
N VAL A 356 -3.82 59.47 32.51
CA VAL A 356 -4.99 58.63 32.94
C VAL A 356 -4.72 57.12 33.17
N ALA A 357 -4.62 56.58 34.40
CA ALA A 357 -5.66 56.25 35.42
C ALA A 357 -6.74 55.26 34.90
N LEU A 358 -7.17 54.18 35.56
CA LEU A 358 -6.97 53.58 36.89
C LEU A 358 -7.55 52.15 36.87
N SER A 359 -6.95 51.23 37.65
CA SER A 359 -7.56 50.12 38.41
C SER A 359 -8.26 48.97 37.65
N SER A 360 -8.27 47.72 38.09
CA SER A 360 -7.66 46.96 39.20
C SER A 360 -8.11 45.51 38.99
N GLY A 361 -7.33 44.52 39.41
CA GLY A 361 -7.85 43.16 39.51
C GLY A 361 -6.80 42.07 39.46
N LEU A 362 -5.97 42.01 40.50
CA LEU A 362 -5.16 40.86 40.81
C LEU A 362 -6.04 39.76 41.44
N LEU A 363 -5.70 38.50 41.12
CA LEU A 363 -6.00 37.24 41.80
C LEU A 363 -7.16 36.38 41.25
N GLY A 364 -6.79 35.18 40.80
CA GLY A 364 -7.70 34.08 40.48
C GLY A 364 -6.97 32.82 40.04
N SER A 365 -6.35 32.14 41.01
CA SER A 365 -5.81 30.78 40.96
C SER A 365 -6.67 29.74 40.22
N ALA A 366 -6.01 28.78 39.56
CA ALA A 366 -6.23 27.32 39.61
C ALA A 366 -6.12 26.65 38.22
N MET A 367 -5.37 25.54 38.22
CA MET A 367 -5.33 24.54 37.16
C MET A 367 -6.72 23.93 36.89
N ALA A 368 -6.86 23.48 35.63
CA ALA A 368 -7.81 22.49 35.10
C ALA A 368 -9.27 22.92 34.89
N ASN A 369 -9.67 22.99 33.61
CA ASN A 369 -10.69 22.05 33.15
C ASN A 369 -10.41 21.61 31.71
N THR A 370 -10.43 20.29 31.54
CA THR A 370 -10.38 19.52 30.31
C THR A 370 -11.51 19.86 29.33
N GLY A 371 -11.23 19.72 28.02
CA GLY A 371 -12.25 19.78 26.97
C GLY A 371 -11.80 19.12 25.66
N GLY A 372 -11.74 17.78 25.62
CA GLY A 372 -12.19 17.03 24.43
C GLY A 372 -13.73 16.92 24.48
N LEU A 373 -14.51 16.57 23.47
CA LEU A 373 -14.38 16.03 22.10
C LEU A 373 -15.71 16.38 21.39
N THR A 374 -15.75 16.55 20.06
CA THR A 374 -16.77 15.94 19.17
C THR A 374 -16.57 16.28 17.67
N PRO A 375 -16.75 15.31 16.74
CA PRO A 375 -16.66 15.48 15.27
C PRO A 375 -18.02 15.36 14.52
N ALA A 376 -17.99 15.73 13.21
CA ALA A 376 -19.05 15.71 12.14
C ALA A 376 -19.81 17.07 11.96
N LEU A 377 -20.08 17.63 10.77
CA LEU A 377 -20.27 17.14 9.39
C LEU A 377 -20.14 18.33 8.37
N ALA A 378 -19.79 18.05 7.11
CA ALA A 378 -19.75 18.87 5.85
C ALA A 378 -20.55 20.21 5.79
N GLY A 379 -20.19 21.30 5.10
CA GLY A 379 -19.21 21.71 4.06
C GLY A 379 -19.65 23.10 3.52
N PRO A 380 -19.30 23.51 2.28
CA PRO A 380 -18.05 24.13 1.78
C PRO A 380 -18.06 25.69 1.80
N ILE A 381 -16.97 26.37 1.40
CA ILE A 381 -16.89 27.60 0.54
C ILE A 381 -15.58 28.41 0.78
N ASN A 382 -14.77 28.46 -0.29
CA ASN A 382 -13.75 29.41 -0.74
C ASN A 382 -12.39 29.66 -0.03
N PRO A 383 -11.27 29.63 -0.80
CA PRO A 383 -9.98 30.21 -0.41
C PRO A 383 -9.94 31.74 -0.62
N PRO A 384 -9.14 32.51 0.16
CA PRO A 384 -8.97 33.94 -0.04
C PRO A 384 -8.06 34.26 -1.26
N PRO A 385 -8.18 35.46 -1.86
CA PRO A 385 -7.74 35.73 -3.22
C PRO A 385 -6.23 35.96 -3.36
N VAL A 386 -5.73 35.48 -4.50
CA VAL A 386 -4.42 35.74 -5.09
C VAL A 386 -4.29 37.23 -5.44
N ALA A 387 -3.24 37.88 -4.95
CA ALA A 387 -2.76 39.15 -5.49
C ALA A 387 -1.63 38.87 -6.50
N THR A 388 -1.90 39.21 -7.75
CA THR A 388 -1.01 39.14 -8.91
C THR A 388 0.17 40.10 -8.79
N ALA A 389 1.39 39.57 -8.74
CA ALA A 389 2.61 40.31 -9.07
C ALA A 389 3.08 39.87 -10.47
N GLY A 390 3.07 40.80 -11.42
CA GLY A 390 3.52 40.61 -12.80
C GLY A 390 5.04 40.41 -12.92
N PRO A 391 5.53 39.97 -14.10
CA PRO A 391 6.87 39.42 -14.25
C PRO A 391 7.94 40.51 -14.32
N VAL A 392 8.96 40.40 -13.46
CA VAL A 392 10.24 41.09 -13.64
C VAL A 392 11.18 40.16 -14.42
N ASN A 393 11.48 40.57 -15.65
CA ASN A 393 12.47 39.99 -16.54
C ASN A 393 13.89 40.18 -15.99
N ALA A 394 14.67 39.10 -15.88
CA ALA A 394 16.13 39.11 -15.93
C ALA A 394 16.64 37.81 -16.58
N PRO A 395 17.75 37.84 -17.33
CA PRO A 395 17.92 37.07 -18.57
C PRO A 395 18.41 35.64 -18.37
N VAL A 396 17.88 34.73 -19.20
CA VAL A 396 18.36 33.36 -19.39
C VAL A 396 19.61 33.38 -20.27
N ALA A 397 20.73 32.88 -19.75
CA ALA A 397 21.89 32.52 -20.57
C ALA A 397 21.62 31.15 -21.23
N ALA A 398 21.68 31.10 -22.57
CA ALA A 398 21.53 29.87 -23.34
C ALA A 398 22.79 28.99 -23.24
N PRO A 399 22.67 27.66 -23.08
CA PRO A 399 23.79 26.76 -23.33
C PRO A 399 24.00 26.56 -24.84
N ALA A 400 25.27 26.52 -25.22
CA ALA A 400 25.77 26.54 -26.59
C ALA A 400 25.38 25.30 -27.42
N SER A 401 25.16 25.53 -28.72
CA SER A 401 24.95 24.51 -29.75
C SER A 401 26.20 23.63 -29.94
N ALA A 402 26.03 22.31 -29.94
CA ALA A 402 27.06 21.36 -30.37
C ALA A 402 27.03 21.19 -31.90
N PRO A 403 28.19 21.02 -32.56
CA PRO A 403 28.30 21.03 -34.02
C PRO A 403 27.80 19.71 -34.64
N THR A 404 27.18 19.86 -35.80
CA THR A 404 26.79 18.80 -36.73
C THR A 404 28.03 18.17 -37.38
N GLY A 405 28.18 16.85 -37.22
CA GLY A 405 29.19 16.04 -37.88
C GLY A 405 28.56 14.89 -38.66
N SER A 406 28.56 15.06 -39.99
CA SER A 406 28.27 14.14 -41.10
C SER A 406 28.16 12.63 -40.84
N PHE A 407 27.07 12.07 -41.36
CA PHE A 407 26.87 10.65 -41.70
C PHE A 407 27.87 10.15 -42.75
N GLU A 408 28.29 8.89 -42.62
CA GLU A 408 28.62 8.04 -43.77
C GLU A 408 28.22 6.57 -43.50
N PRO A 409 27.57 5.85 -44.44
CA PRO A 409 27.00 4.52 -44.21
C PRO A 409 27.86 3.37 -44.76
N GLY A 410 27.94 2.25 -44.04
CA GLY A 410 28.57 1.01 -44.48
C GLY A 410 27.88 -0.24 -43.92
N ASN A 411 27.27 -1.01 -44.82
CA ASN A 411 26.47 -2.25 -44.62
C ASN A 411 27.38 -3.52 -44.66
N PRO A 412 26.84 -4.77 -44.66
CA PRO A 412 26.55 -5.67 -43.53
C PRO A 412 27.44 -6.94 -43.51
N GLY A 413 27.37 -7.75 -42.44
CA GLY A 413 28.00 -9.08 -42.46
C GLY A 413 27.67 -9.99 -41.28
N SER A 414 26.66 -10.86 -41.50
CA SER A 414 26.58 -12.28 -41.09
C SER A 414 26.85 -12.72 -39.64
N GLY A 415 25.92 -13.53 -39.10
CA GLY A 415 26.29 -14.64 -38.23
C GLY A 415 25.33 -14.91 -37.08
N ALA A 416 24.40 -15.84 -37.30
CA ALA A 416 23.57 -16.42 -36.26
C ALA A 416 24.35 -17.24 -35.23
N ALA A 417 23.74 -17.37 -34.05
CA ALA A 417 23.67 -18.56 -33.19
C ALA A 417 24.37 -18.54 -31.82
N ASN A 418 23.53 -18.92 -30.85
CA ASN A 418 23.75 -19.68 -29.63
C ASN A 418 24.31 -19.02 -28.36
N SER A 419 23.36 -18.76 -27.48
CA SER A 419 23.39 -19.09 -26.05
C SER A 419 24.17 -20.39 -25.73
N ALA A 420 25.21 -20.25 -24.91
CA ALA A 420 25.70 -21.32 -24.06
C ALA A 420 26.22 -20.74 -22.74
N ASN A 421 25.60 -21.22 -21.68
CA ASN A 421 25.92 -21.04 -20.28
C ASN A 421 27.35 -21.53 -19.98
N ALA A 422 28.18 -20.71 -19.33
CA ALA A 422 29.43 -21.16 -18.73
C ALA A 422 29.75 -20.32 -17.48
N ALA A 423 29.68 -21.00 -16.33
CA ALA A 423 30.24 -20.57 -15.07
C ALA A 423 31.73 -20.21 -15.22
N ASN A 424 32.20 -19.22 -14.46
CA ASN A 424 33.62 -19.16 -14.15
C ASN A 424 33.88 -18.62 -12.75
N THR A 425 34.53 -19.47 -11.96
CA THR A 425 35.20 -19.21 -10.70
C THR A 425 36.69 -19.06 -11.02
N ALA A 426 37.28 -17.88 -10.82
CA ALA A 426 38.71 -17.64 -10.60
C ALA A 426 38.87 -16.13 -10.29
N GLY A 427 39.58 -15.63 -9.29
CA GLY A 427 40.73 -16.19 -8.56
C GLY A 427 42.01 -15.46 -8.98
N ALA A 428 42.39 -14.39 -8.27
CA ALA A 428 43.76 -13.84 -8.14
C ALA A 428 43.73 -12.67 -7.11
N ALA A 429 44.23 -12.81 -5.89
CA ALA A 429 45.63 -12.81 -5.44
C ALA A 429 46.23 -11.40 -5.22
N ASN A 430 46.42 -11.02 -3.95
CA ASN A 430 47.65 -10.37 -3.43
C ASN A 430 47.62 -10.41 -1.87
N THR A 431 48.14 -11.44 -1.22
CA THR A 431 49.45 -11.50 -0.54
C THR A 431 49.99 -10.20 0.10
N GLY A 432 50.08 -10.22 1.44
CA GLY A 432 51.28 -9.73 2.14
C GLY A 432 51.07 -8.71 3.27
N LEU A 433 50.87 -9.19 4.51
CA LEU A 433 51.63 -8.78 5.71
C LEU A 433 51.10 -9.55 6.94
N ARG A 434 51.95 -10.41 7.52
CA ARG A 434 51.79 -11.12 8.79
C ARG A 434 52.85 -10.52 9.73
N ALA A 435 52.56 -10.07 10.95
CA ALA A 435 52.39 -10.82 12.20
C ALA A 435 52.34 -9.80 13.40
N PRO A 436 52.31 -10.21 14.69
CA PRO A 436 51.18 -10.81 15.42
C PRO A 436 50.90 -10.14 16.80
N GLY A 437 49.73 -10.40 17.41
CA GLY A 437 49.59 -10.36 18.87
C GLY A 437 48.28 -9.80 19.45
N TYR A 438 47.66 -10.62 20.32
CA TYR A 438 46.70 -10.31 21.39
C TYR A 438 45.18 -10.32 21.11
N THR A 439 44.60 -11.50 21.45
CA THR A 439 43.42 -11.77 22.32
C THR A 439 42.04 -11.15 22.05
N SER A 440 41.10 -12.05 21.72
CA SER A 440 39.68 -12.23 22.13
C SER A 440 38.82 -11.03 22.53
N VAL A 441 37.59 -10.95 21.96
CA VAL A 441 36.30 -11.29 22.62
C VAL A 441 35.13 -11.22 21.60
N TYR A 442 34.42 -12.36 21.46
CA TYR A 442 32.99 -12.63 21.14
C TYR A 442 32.27 -12.03 19.90
N ASN A 443 31.74 -12.94 19.07
CA ASN A 443 30.64 -12.75 18.11
C ASN A 443 29.68 -13.96 18.27
N PRO A 444 28.37 -13.80 18.52
CA PRO A 444 27.44 -14.93 18.56
C PRO A 444 26.78 -15.16 17.20
N GLY A 445 27.01 -16.34 16.63
CA GLY A 445 26.22 -16.92 15.55
C GLY A 445 25.08 -17.79 16.09
N THR A 446 23.95 -17.74 15.38
CA THR A 446 23.02 -18.84 15.05
C THR A 446 22.98 -20.08 15.95
N ASN A 447 21.83 -20.36 16.57
CA ASN A 447 21.51 -21.69 17.09
C ASN A 447 20.13 -22.15 16.60
N GLU A 448 20.13 -23.20 15.78
CA GLU A 448 19.02 -24.14 15.65
C GLU A 448 18.71 -24.82 16.99
N ALA A 449 17.42 -25.09 17.26
CA ALA A 449 16.97 -25.92 18.36
C ALA A 449 16.20 -27.14 17.82
N ALA A 450 16.86 -28.29 17.81
CA ALA A 450 16.24 -29.61 17.70
C ALA A 450 17.01 -30.60 18.60
N MET A 451 16.29 -31.60 19.12
CA MET A 451 16.70 -32.75 19.97
C MET A 451 16.39 -32.57 21.47
N ARG A 452 15.29 -33.15 21.98
CA ARG A 452 15.12 -34.53 22.47
C ARG A 452 15.99 -34.87 23.69
N ASN A 453 15.37 -35.07 24.87
CA ASN A 453 15.71 -36.19 25.74
C ASN A 453 14.58 -36.53 26.74
N ALA A 454 14.48 -37.81 27.08
CA ALA A 454 13.45 -38.46 27.88
C ALA A 454 13.90 -38.74 29.34
N GLY A 455 12.92 -38.76 30.25
CA GLY A 455 12.81 -39.69 31.40
C GLY A 455 13.59 -39.40 32.69
N VAL A 456 12.86 -39.29 33.83
CA VAL A 456 13.02 -40.06 35.10
C VAL A 456 11.96 -39.63 36.17
N ARG A 457 11.08 -40.59 36.53
CA ARG A 457 10.35 -40.96 37.80
C ARG A 457 9.94 -39.93 38.90
N GLU A 458 8.61 -39.69 39.02
CA GLU A 458 7.61 -39.79 40.14
C GLU A 458 8.04 -39.92 41.64
N PRO A 459 7.25 -39.45 42.67
CA PRO A 459 5.84 -39.87 42.89
C PRO A 459 4.77 -38.90 43.48
N ALA A 460 3.53 -39.05 42.97
CA ALA A 460 2.20 -39.18 43.62
C ALA A 460 1.72 -38.23 44.75
N ILE A 461 0.48 -37.69 44.60
CA ILE A 461 -0.67 -37.71 45.55
C ILE A 461 -1.96 -37.18 44.86
N GLY A 462 -3.08 -37.93 44.94
CA GLY A 462 -4.44 -37.37 45.10
C GLY A 462 -5.42 -37.31 43.90
N ASN A 463 -6.34 -38.28 43.81
CA ASN A 463 -7.53 -38.40 42.92
C ASN A 463 -8.80 -37.76 43.59
N PRO A 464 -10.08 -37.88 43.14
CA PRO A 464 -10.77 -37.91 41.81
C PRO A 464 -11.98 -36.92 41.67
N SER A 465 -12.52 -36.68 40.46
CA SER A 465 -13.97 -36.88 40.12
C SER A 465 -14.40 -36.51 38.66
N THR A 466 -14.74 -37.56 37.89
CA THR A 466 -15.82 -37.74 36.86
C THR A 466 -15.87 -37.00 35.49
N PRO A 467 -16.04 -37.73 34.34
CA PRO A 467 -16.24 -37.23 32.94
C PRO A 467 -17.66 -37.57 32.35
N PRO A 468 -17.94 -37.62 31.01
CA PRO A 468 -17.97 -36.59 29.95
C PRO A 468 -19.28 -36.61 29.07
N ALA A 469 -19.49 -35.63 28.18
CA ALA A 469 -20.40 -35.70 27.00
C ALA A 469 -20.06 -34.54 26.03
N GLY A 470 -20.07 -34.59 24.69
CA GLY A 470 -20.38 -35.59 23.67
C GLY A 470 -20.15 -34.94 22.27
N ILE A 471 -19.91 -35.77 21.25
CA ILE A 471 -19.87 -35.48 19.79
C ILE A 471 -20.76 -36.58 19.14
N PRO A 472 -21.36 -36.50 17.92
CA PRO A 472 -21.63 -35.42 16.93
C PRO A 472 -23.12 -35.35 16.48
N LYS A 473 -23.46 -34.49 15.50
CA LYS A 473 -24.02 -34.92 14.19
C LYS A 473 -24.29 -33.75 13.21
N SER A 474 -23.84 -33.94 11.98
CA SER A 474 -24.09 -33.16 10.76
C SER A 474 -25.38 -33.60 10.07
N SER A 475 -26.16 -32.66 9.52
CA SER A 475 -27.37 -32.94 8.73
C SER A 475 -27.23 -32.36 7.32
N PHE A 476 -27.15 -33.26 6.34
CA PHE A 476 -27.31 -32.99 4.91
C PHE A 476 -28.81 -33.12 4.55
N TYR A 477 -29.32 -32.14 3.80
CA TYR A 477 -30.63 -31.99 3.13
C TYR A 477 -31.89 -31.58 3.95
N PRO A 478 -32.79 -30.76 3.33
CA PRO A 478 -33.83 -29.98 4.01
C PRO A 478 -35.19 -30.68 4.04
N ALA A 479 -35.98 -30.37 5.08
CA ALA A 479 -37.37 -30.79 5.24
C ALA A 479 -38.31 -29.69 4.75
N ASP A 480 -38.99 -29.95 3.64
CA ASP A 480 -40.31 -29.41 3.35
C ASP A 480 -41.31 -30.50 3.73
N GLU A 481 -42.27 -30.21 4.61
CA GLU A 481 -43.68 -30.60 4.43
C GLU A 481 -44.56 -30.07 5.58
N GLN A 482 -45.57 -29.32 5.16
CA GLN A 482 -46.72 -28.85 5.92
C GLN A 482 -47.67 -30.02 6.23
N GLU A 483 -48.04 -30.16 7.50
CA GLU A 483 -49.35 -30.70 7.95
C GLU A 483 -50.42 -29.57 7.87
N PRO A 484 -51.76 -29.82 7.85
CA PRO A 484 -52.43 -30.97 8.46
C PRO A 484 -53.70 -31.56 7.79
N GLY A 485 -54.04 -32.79 8.21
CA GLY A 485 -55.41 -33.27 8.51
C GLY A 485 -56.40 -33.55 7.37
N ASP A 486 -56.93 -34.78 7.27
CA ASP A 486 -58.22 -35.18 7.87
C ASP A 486 -58.70 -36.56 7.35
N VAL A 487 -59.57 -37.19 8.14
CA VAL A 487 -60.56 -38.27 7.86
C VAL A 487 -60.16 -39.71 7.48
N ASN A 488 -60.43 -40.59 8.45
CA ASN A 488 -61.26 -41.82 8.35
C ASN A 488 -60.91 -42.89 7.29
N ASN A 489 -60.40 -44.05 7.75
CA ASN A 489 -61.20 -45.27 7.56
C ASN A 489 -60.90 -46.35 8.61
N VAL A 490 -61.99 -46.87 9.17
CA VAL A 490 -62.08 -47.91 10.19
C VAL A 490 -62.22 -49.28 9.50
N ILE A 491 -61.98 -50.34 10.26
CA ILE A 491 -62.41 -51.75 10.13
C ILE A 491 -61.25 -52.69 9.78
N ARG A 492 -60.54 -53.28 10.76
CA ARG A 492 -60.88 -54.39 11.70
C ARG A 492 -61.23 -55.74 11.04
N LEU A 493 -60.53 -56.76 11.55
CA LEU A 493 -60.90 -58.18 11.75
C LEU A 493 -60.39 -59.22 10.74
N LEU A 494 -59.22 -59.75 11.09
CA LEU A 494 -58.95 -61.13 11.57
C LEU A 494 -59.33 -62.36 10.70
N PRO A 495 -58.54 -63.45 10.83
CA PRO A 495 -58.41 -64.51 9.83
C PRO A 495 -59.23 -65.77 10.16
N VAL A 496 -59.58 -66.55 9.13
CA VAL A 496 -59.83 -68.00 9.26
C VAL A 496 -59.36 -68.73 7.99
N ARG A 497 -58.34 -69.57 8.18
CA ARG A 497 -58.01 -70.88 7.59
C ARG A 497 -58.70 -71.38 6.30
N THR A 498 -57.81 -71.79 5.38
CA THR A 498 -57.79 -73.05 4.59
C THR A 498 -59.13 -73.62 4.09
N ASP A 499 -59.32 -73.59 2.77
CA ASP A 499 -58.94 -74.71 1.88
C ASP A 499 -58.47 -74.18 0.53
#